data_AF-E3FH21-F1
#
_entry.id   AF-E3FH21-F1
#
_cell.length_a   1.000
_cell.length_b   1.000
_cell.length_c   1.000
_cell.angle_alpha   90.00
_cell.angle_beta   90.00
_cell.angle_gamma   90.00
#
_symmetry.space_group_name_H-M   'P 1'
#
loop_
_entity.id
_entity.type
_entity.pdbx_description
1 polymer ?
#
loop_
_entity_poly.entity_id
_entity_poly.type
_entity_poly.pdbx_seq_one_letter_code
_entity_poly.pdbx_strand_id
1 'polypeptide(L)'
;MRVCIAIGVRQEGEGCTRVPGDKEHACAPGLLCGGQDGWCSRPCRPGTATGCPEGFFCSDTVPEPVCLPTCEVRGCPSGQHCVRFEKGASICARIHGPNCQQSPCSDGRECKVLRESPHPGKVWMECEERCGSGHPPCSTGKVCADWRCLPACDPEGPNACGEGYRCRQRSPRRPFACHPDPG
;
A
#
# COMPACT_ATOMS: atom_id res chain seq x y z
N MET A 1 11.57 -6.76 -24.29
CA MET A 1 10.20 -7.30 -24.43
C MET A 1 9.23 -6.14 -24.44
N ARG A 2 8.29 -6.07 -25.40
CA ARG A 2 7.20 -5.08 -25.41
C ARG A 2 5.92 -5.82 -25.07
N VAL A 3 5.17 -5.34 -24.09
CA VAL A 3 3.90 -5.95 -23.65
C VAL A 3 2.78 -4.92 -23.81
N CYS A 4 1.62 -5.37 -24.30
CA CYS A 4 0.42 -4.54 -24.31
C CYS A 4 -0.14 -4.48 -22.90
N ILE A 5 -0.32 -3.27 -22.38
CA ILE A 5 -0.82 -3.02 -21.03
C ILE A 5 -2.28 -2.58 -21.15
N ALA A 6 -3.15 -3.07 -20.26
CA ALA A 6 -4.53 -2.60 -20.21
C ALA A 6 -4.57 -1.09 -19.95
N ILE A 7 -5.47 -0.39 -20.63
CA ILE A 7 -5.83 0.98 -20.29
C ILE A 7 -6.94 0.91 -19.26
N GLY A 8 -6.71 1.50 -18.10
CA GLY A 8 -7.58 1.38 -16.94
C GLY A 8 -8.34 2.64 -16.59
N VAL A 9 -8.75 2.71 -15.33
CA VAL A 9 -9.60 3.78 -14.79
C VAL A 9 -8.93 4.58 -13.68
N ARG A 10 -7.73 4.18 -13.24
CA ARG A 10 -7.04 4.78 -12.10
C ARG A 10 -6.52 6.17 -12.43
N GLN A 11 -6.84 7.11 -11.56
CA GLN A 11 -6.53 8.53 -11.71
C GLN A 11 -5.10 8.84 -11.27
N GLU A 12 -4.63 10.04 -11.62
CA GLU A 12 -3.30 10.48 -11.22
C GLU A 12 -3.16 10.55 -9.70
N GLY A 13 -2.06 9.99 -9.18
CA GLY A 13 -1.81 9.84 -7.74
C GLY A 13 -2.44 8.60 -7.12
N GLU A 14 -3.20 7.81 -7.87
CA GLU A 14 -3.71 6.52 -7.39
C GLU A 14 -2.70 5.38 -7.58
N GLY A 15 -2.87 4.32 -6.80
CA GLY A 15 -2.06 3.11 -6.93
C GLY A 15 -2.40 2.29 -8.17
N CYS A 16 -1.38 1.68 -8.76
CA CYS A 16 -1.50 0.83 -9.95
C CYS A 16 -0.57 -0.39 -9.88
N THR A 17 -0.79 -1.34 -10.77
CA THR A 17 0.12 -2.47 -11.01
C THR A 17 0.85 -2.26 -12.34
N ARG A 18 2.19 -2.42 -12.36
CA ARG A 18 3.02 -2.15 -13.57
C ARG A 18 2.58 -2.95 -14.79
N VAL A 19 2.19 -4.20 -14.58
CA VAL A 19 1.63 -5.08 -15.61
C VAL A 19 0.29 -5.59 -15.06
N PRO A 20 -0.78 -4.77 -15.14
CA PRO A 20 -2.08 -5.10 -14.61
C PRO A 20 -2.75 -6.17 -15.49
N GLY A 21 -3.42 -7.12 -14.84
CA GLY A 21 -4.22 -8.16 -15.53
C GLY A 21 -5.62 -7.69 -15.95
N ASP A 22 -6.06 -6.55 -15.43
CA ASP A 22 -7.40 -5.98 -15.62
C ASP A 22 -7.36 -4.43 -15.68
N LYS A 23 -8.51 -3.79 -15.84
CA LYS A 23 -8.61 -2.34 -16.00
C LYS A 23 -8.63 -1.61 -14.66
N GLU A 24 -9.06 -2.29 -13.60
CA GLU A 24 -9.20 -1.77 -12.25
C GLU A 24 -7.84 -1.49 -11.60
N HIS A 25 -6.79 -2.21 -12.00
CA HIS A 25 -5.42 -2.01 -11.54
C HIS A 25 -4.57 -1.15 -12.49
N ALA A 26 -5.13 -0.73 -13.62
CA ALA A 26 -4.44 0.01 -14.67
C ALA A 26 -4.73 1.51 -14.63
N CYS A 27 -3.76 2.30 -15.09
CA CYS A 27 -3.90 3.75 -15.15
C CYS A 27 -4.81 4.19 -16.30
N ALA A 28 -5.50 5.31 -16.08
CA ALA A 28 -6.28 5.99 -17.10
C ALA A 28 -5.42 6.39 -18.31
N PRO A 29 -6.02 6.62 -19.50
CA PRO A 29 -5.30 7.04 -20.69
C PRO A 29 -4.37 8.23 -20.43
N GLY A 30 -3.12 8.15 -20.91
CA GLY A 30 -2.13 9.21 -20.79
C GLY A 30 -1.31 9.20 -19.49
N LEU A 31 -1.58 8.27 -18.57
CA LEU A 31 -0.81 8.08 -17.34
C LEU A 31 0.06 6.82 -17.45
N LEU A 32 1.21 6.86 -16.79
CA LEU A 32 2.14 5.74 -16.66
C LEU A 32 2.05 5.17 -15.25
N CYS A 33 2.19 3.85 -15.11
CA CYS A 33 2.35 3.24 -13.79
C CYS A 33 3.84 3.30 -13.39
N GLY A 34 4.22 4.40 -12.74
CA GLY A 34 5.60 4.74 -12.39
C GLY A 34 5.91 4.63 -10.90
N GLY A 35 7.18 4.85 -10.54
CA GLY A 35 7.64 4.77 -9.15
C GLY A 35 7.78 3.35 -8.59
N GLN A 36 8.41 3.26 -7.42
CA GLN A 36 8.73 1.98 -6.80
C GLN A 36 7.48 1.23 -6.33
N ASP A 37 6.54 1.95 -5.72
CA ASP A 37 5.29 1.41 -5.19
C ASP A 37 4.14 1.38 -6.22
N GLY A 38 4.37 1.83 -7.46
CA GLY A 38 3.36 1.85 -8.53
C GLY A 38 2.31 2.94 -8.34
N TRP A 39 2.51 4.05 -9.04
CA TRP A 39 1.63 5.23 -9.01
C TRP A 39 1.22 5.58 -10.44
N CYS A 40 -0.07 5.85 -10.64
CA CYS A 40 -0.51 6.46 -11.88
C CYS A 40 -0.03 7.90 -11.90
N SER A 41 0.92 8.17 -12.79
CA SER A 41 1.67 9.41 -12.79
C SER A 41 1.89 9.88 -14.21
N ARG A 42 1.85 11.19 -14.41
CA ARG A 42 2.40 11.79 -15.63
C ARG A 42 3.94 11.83 -15.55
N PRO A 43 4.63 11.74 -16.69
CA PRO A 43 6.07 11.97 -16.72
C PRO A 43 6.39 13.43 -16.38
N CYS A 44 7.58 13.66 -15.83
CA CYS A 44 8.08 14.99 -15.50
C CYS A 44 9.56 15.14 -15.86
N ARG A 45 10.07 16.37 -15.80
CA ARG A 45 11.50 16.64 -15.96
C ARG A 45 12.05 17.25 -14.67
N PRO A 46 13.03 16.62 -14.02
CA PRO A 46 13.71 17.21 -12.88
C PRO A 46 14.32 18.58 -13.26
N GLY A 47 14.21 19.56 -12.37
CA GLY A 47 14.81 20.90 -12.55
C GLY A 47 14.03 21.89 -13.42
N THR A 48 12.83 21.56 -13.92
CA THR A 48 11.98 22.52 -14.65
C THR A 48 10.86 23.10 -13.77
N ALA A 49 10.57 24.40 -13.93
CA ALA A 49 9.60 25.14 -13.10
C ALA A 49 8.14 24.67 -13.29
N THR A 50 7.82 24.06 -14.44
CA THR A 50 6.51 23.46 -14.76
C THR A 50 6.64 21.94 -14.81
N GLY A 51 6.88 21.33 -13.65
CA GLY A 51 7.14 19.90 -13.54
C GLY A 51 5.90 19.06 -13.24
N CYS A 52 5.18 19.40 -12.17
CA CYS A 52 4.08 18.61 -11.64
C CYS A 52 2.94 19.49 -11.12
N PRO A 53 1.69 19.00 -11.15
CA PRO A 53 0.57 19.72 -10.57
C PRO A 53 0.74 19.88 -9.05
N GLU A 54 0.00 20.82 -8.48
CA GLU A 54 0.06 21.08 -7.04
C GLU A 54 -0.34 19.81 -6.24
N GLY A 55 0.43 19.46 -5.22
CA GLY A 55 0.31 18.19 -4.49
C GLY A 55 1.12 17.04 -5.07
N PHE A 56 1.96 17.33 -6.04
CA PHE A 56 2.88 16.36 -6.63
C PHE A 56 4.28 16.94 -6.71
N PHE A 57 5.28 16.08 -6.66
CA PHE A 57 6.67 16.44 -6.90
C PHE A 57 7.26 15.56 -7.98
N CYS A 58 8.22 16.09 -8.74
CA CYS A 58 8.91 15.30 -9.75
C CYS A 58 9.95 14.42 -9.06
N SER A 59 9.81 13.10 -9.18
CA SER A 59 10.74 12.13 -8.63
C SER A 59 11.55 11.48 -9.73
N ASP A 60 12.85 11.35 -9.52
CA ASP A 60 13.77 10.68 -10.46
C ASP A 60 13.63 9.16 -10.34
N THR A 61 12.55 8.64 -10.91
CA THR A 61 12.21 7.21 -10.90
C THR A 61 12.74 6.49 -12.12
N VAL A 62 12.90 5.18 -12.00
CA VAL A 62 13.26 4.30 -13.13
C VAL A 62 11.97 3.64 -13.67
N PRO A 63 11.77 3.57 -15.00
CA PRO A 63 12.70 3.94 -16.07
C PRO A 63 12.74 5.43 -16.44
N GLU A 64 11.72 6.22 -16.07
CA GLU A 64 11.65 7.64 -16.36
C GLU A 64 11.12 8.43 -15.14
N PRO A 65 11.48 9.72 -14.99
CA PRO A 65 10.98 10.56 -13.92
C PRO A 65 9.47 10.82 -14.03
N VAL A 66 8.76 10.71 -12.91
CA VAL A 66 7.30 10.91 -12.87
C VAL A 66 6.86 11.78 -11.70
N CYS A 67 5.68 12.38 -11.82
CA CYS A 67 5.03 13.11 -10.74
C CYS A 67 4.48 12.15 -9.68
N LEU A 68 5.07 12.14 -8.49
CA LEU A 68 4.58 11.37 -7.35
C LEU A 68 3.74 12.25 -6.43
N PRO A 69 2.66 11.72 -5.84
CA PRO A 69 1.82 12.49 -4.93
C PRO A 69 2.56 12.82 -3.63
N THR A 70 2.21 13.96 -3.03
CA THR A 70 2.66 14.34 -1.69
C THR A 70 1.59 15.09 -0.90
N CYS A 71 1.45 14.73 0.37
CA CYS A 71 0.60 15.41 1.35
C CYS A 71 1.38 16.18 2.42
N GLU A 72 2.72 16.17 2.37
CA GLU A 72 3.54 16.67 3.49
C GLU A 72 3.36 18.16 3.77
N VAL A 73 3.13 18.96 2.72
CA VAL A 73 2.97 20.42 2.85
C VAL A 73 1.50 20.80 3.08
N ARG A 74 0.57 20.15 2.37
CA ARG A 74 -0.87 20.48 2.44
C ARG A 74 -1.56 19.91 3.68
N GLY A 75 -0.98 18.88 4.30
CA GLY A 75 -1.66 18.09 5.30
C GLY A 75 -2.80 17.27 4.71
N CYS A 76 -3.52 16.58 5.59
CA CYS A 76 -4.62 15.70 5.20
C CYS A 76 -5.96 16.13 5.80
N PRO A 77 -7.08 15.83 5.12
CA PRO A 77 -8.41 16.05 5.68
C PRO A 77 -8.59 15.34 7.03
N SER A 78 -9.53 15.85 7.83
CA SER A 78 -9.87 15.27 9.14
C SER A 78 -10.15 13.76 9.05
N GLY A 79 -9.54 12.99 9.94
CA GLY A 79 -9.66 11.53 9.99
C GLY A 79 -8.73 10.78 9.03
N GLN A 80 -7.88 11.49 8.28
CA GLN A 80 -6.82 10.90 7.46
C GLN A 80 -5.44 11.33 7.97
N HIS A 81 -4.45 10.53 7.65
CA HIS A 81 -3.05 10.79 7.95
C HIS A 81 -2.25 10.86 6.66
N CYS A 82 -1.18 11.67 6.68
CA CYS A 82 -0.22 11.69 5.58
C CYS A 82 0.68 10.46 5.68
N VAL A 83 0.38 9.45 4.87
CA VAL A 83 1.09 8.19 4.84
C VAL A 83 2.24 8.30 3.84
N ARG A 84 3.45 8.00 4.29
CA ARG A 84 4.66 7.99 3.46
C ARG A 84 4.89 6.63 2.83
N PHE A 85 5.42 6.65 1.61
CA PHE A 85 5.84 5.48 0.85
C PHE A 85 7.31 5.65 0.46
N GLU A 86 7.88 4.63 -0.18
CA GLU A 86 9.27 4.72 -0.60
C GLU A 86 9.47 5.82 -1.65
N LYS A 87 10.70 6.34 -1.74
CA LYS A 87 11.09 7.43 -2.65
C LYS A 87 10.26 8.72 -2.49
N GLY A 88 9.68 8.93 -1.31
CA GLY A 88 9.08 10.20 -0.89
C GLY A 88 7.63 10.42 -1.29
N ALA A 89 7.00 9.47 -1.99
CA ALA A 89 5.57 9.56 -2.28
C ALA A 89 4.78 9.57 -0.95
N SER A 90 3.72 10.38 -0.88
CA SER A 90 2.83 10.35 0.25
C SER A 90 1.39 10.68 -0.15
N ILE A 91 0.44 10.04 0.53
CA ILE A 91 -0.99 10.28 0.30
C ILE A 91 -1.73 10.43 1.61
N CYS A 92 -2.87 11.13 1.53
CA CYS A 92 -3.84 11.12 2.59
C CYS A 92 -4.63 9.83 2.55
N ALA A 93 -4.59 9.09 3.66
CA ALA A 93 -5.32 7.85 3.81
C ALA A 93 -5.79 7.66 5.25
N ARG A 94 -6.88 6.91 5.40
CA ARG A 94 -7.27 6.35 6.69
C ARG A 94 -6.39 5.13 6.97
N ILE A 95 -5.76 5.12 8.15
CA ILE A 95 -4.88 4.04 8.59
C ILE A 95 -5.70 3.00 9.34
N HIS A 96 -5.57 1.74 8.93
CA HIS A 96 -6.10 0.57 9.62
C HIS A 96 -4.95 -0.18 10.30
N GLY A 97 -5.02 -0.35 11.62
CA GLY A 97 -3.93 -0.89 12.44
C GLY A 97 -3.06 0.20 13.08
N PRO A 98 -1.96 -0.16 13.75
CA PRO A 98 -1.07 0.81 14.38
C PRO A 98 -0.35 1.67 13.34
N ASN A 99 -0.34 3.00 13.56
CA ASN A 99 0.43 3.92 12.73
C ASN A 99 1.93 3.82 13.07
N CYS A 100 2.60 2.83 12.47
CA CYS A 100 4.01 2.55 12.74
C CYS A 100 4.99 3.58 12.16
N GLN A 101 4.52 4.53 11.35
CA GLN A 101 5.31 5.67 10.88
C GLN A 101 5.34 6.82 11.90
N GLN A 102 4.29 6.92 12.72
CA GLN A 102 4.23 7.87 13.84
C GLN A 102 4.83 7.28 15.12
N SER A 103 4.53 6.01 15.39
CA SER A 103 5.02 5.27 16.56
C SER A 103 5.94 4.14 16.08
N PRO A 104 7.27 4.30 16.16
CA PRO A 104 8.21 3.31 15.64
C PRO A 104 7.98 1.91 16.22
N CYS A 105 8.15 0.91 15.38
CA CYS A 105 8.05 -0.48 15.81
C CYS A 105 9.15 -0.85 16.80
N SER A 106 8.80 -1.61 17.84
CA SER A 106 9.79 -2.16 18.78
C SER A 106 10.61 -3.28 18.14
N ASP A 107 11.73 -3.60 18.76
CA ASP A 107 12.55 -4.79 18.47
C ASP A 107 13.09 -4.84 17.02
N GLY A 108 13.24 -3.67 16.39
CA GLY A 108 13.74 -3.55 15.02
C GLY A 108 12.79 -4.11 13.96
N ARG A 109 11.51 -4.33 14.29
CA ARG A 109 10.49 -4.75 13.31
C ARG A 109 10.30 -3.68 12.24
N GLU A 110 10.01 -4.12 11.02
CA GLU A 110 9.79 -3.23 9.89
C GLU A 110 8.35 -2.68 9.93
N CYS A 111 8.20 -1.37 9.71
CA CYS A 111 6.88 -0.77 9.54
C CYS A 111 6.35 -1.09 8.15
N LYS A 112 5.44 -2.06 8.06
CA LYS A 112 4.85 -2.44 6.78
C LYS A 112 3.64 -1.58 6.47
N VAL A 113 3.73 -0.87 5.35
CA VAL A 113 2.63 -0.09 4.79
C VAL A 113 2.05 -0.86 3.60
N LEU A 114 0.80 -1.28 3.74
CA LEU A 114 0.06 -2.00 2.70
C LEU A 114 -1.00 -1.07 2.13
N ARG A 115 -0.91 -0.84 0.82
CA ARG A 115 -1.91 -0.13 0.04
C ARG A 115 -2.47 -1.10 -0.99
N GLU A 116 -3.78 -1.30 -0.97
CA GLU A 116 -4.43 -2.10 -2.00
C GLU A 116 -4.79 -1.22 -3.20
N SER A 117 -4.27 -1.59 -4.37
CA SER A 117 -4.43 -0.79 -5.58
C SER A 117 -5.88 -0.50 -5.97
N PRO A 118 -6.91 -1.32 -5.73
CA PRO A 118 -8.29 -0.95 -6.09
C PRO A 118 -8.95 0.03 -5.12
N HIS A 119 -8.39 0.25 -3.93
CA HIS A 119 -9.08 0.94 -2.83
C HIS A 119 -8.28 2.16 -2.35
N PRO A 120 -8.40 3.29 -3.07
CA PRO A 120 -7.67 4.51 -2.75
C PRO A 120 -8.12 5.07 -1.39
N GLY A 121 -7.22 5.77 -0.71
CA GLY A 121 -7.52 6.43 0.56
C GLY A 121 -7.61 5.51 1.78
N LYS A 122 -7.35 4.20 1.65
CA LYS A 122 -7.19 3.26 2.77
C LYS A 122 -5.80 2.65 2.73
N VAL A 123 -5.19 2.53 3.91
CA VAL A 123 -3.89 1.89 4.09
C VAL A 123 -3.95 1.03 5.35
N TRP A 124 -3.32 -0.13 5.28
CA TRP A 124 -3.09 -0.99 6.42
C TRP A 124 -1.65 -0.83 6.88
N MET A 125 -1.45 -0.59 8.16
CA MET A 125 -0.13 -0.48 8.76
C MET A 125 0.01 -1.50 9.87
N GLU A 126 1.15 -2.18 9.87
CA GLU A 126 1.52 -3.10 10.93
C GLU A 126 3.03 -3.12 11.13
N CYS A 127 3.44 -3.39 12.37
CA CYS A 127 4.82 -3.76 12.64
C CYS A 127 4.98 -5.24 12.26
N GLU A 128 5.64 -5.48 11.13
CA GLU A 128 5.76 -6.81 10.56
C GLU A 128 6.61 -7.70 11.45
N GLU A 129 6.05 -8.85 11.76
CA GLU A 129 6.74 -9.95 12.40
C GLU A 129 6.81 -11.09 11.39
N ARG A 130 8.02 -11.42 10.94
CA ARG A 130 8.24 -12.48 9.96
C ARG A 130 8.26 -13.85 10.63
N CYS A 131 7.82 -14.86 9.90
CA CYS A 131 7.79 -16.25 10.37
C CYS A 131 8.17 -17.22 9.25
N GLY A 132 8.43 -18.47 9.62
CA GLY A 132 8.83 -19.54 8.72
C GLY A 132 10.33 -19.85 8.82
N SER A 133 10.88 -20.53 7.82
CA SER A 133 12.29 -20.96 7.81
C SER A 133 13.24 -19.78 8.05
N GLY A 134 14.04 -19.87 9.12
CA GLY A 134 15.01 -18.83 9.50
C GLY A 134 14.45 -17.70 10.37
N HIS A 135 13.17 -17.75 10.74
CA HIS A 135 12.51 -16.76 11.60
C HIS A 135 11.89 -17.40 12.85
N PRO A 136 11.78 -16.67 13.97
CA PRO A 136 11.13 -17.16 15.18
C PRO A 136 9.63 -17.47 14.92
N PRO A 137 9.01 -18.31 15.77
CA PRO A 137 7.57 -18.50 15.74
C PRO A 137 6.84 -17.20 16.07
N CYS A 138 5.61 -17.09 15.58
CA CYS A 138 4.79 -15.92 15.83
C CYS A 138 4.47 -15.72 17.31
N SER A 139 4.43 -14.46 17.73
CA SER A 139 3.96 -14.03 19.04
C SER A 139 2.53 -14.50 19.32
N THR A 140 2.19 -14.58 20.61
CA THR A 140 0.91 -15.09 21.10
C THR A 140 -0.28 -14.42 20.41
N GLY A 141 -1.24 -15.23 19.97
CA GLY A 141 -2.45 -14.77 19.27
C GLY A 141 -2.28 -14.54 17.77
N LYS A 142 -1.11 -14.85 17.19
CA LYS A 142 -0.86 -14.75 15.75
C LYS A 142 -0.54 -16.10 15.12
N VAL A 143 -0.80 -16.20 13.83
CA VAL A 143 -0.48 -17.37 12.99
C VAL A 143 0.39 -16.97 11.81
N CYS A 144 1.22 -17.91 11.36
CA CYS A 144 2.10 -17.68 10.21
C CYS A 144 1.32 -17.83 8.90
N ALA A 145 1.05 -16.70 8.25
CA ALA A 145 0.36 -16.60 6.96
C ALA A 145 1.22 -15.78 5.98
N ASP A 146 1.56 -16.36 4.83
CA ASP A 146 2.41 -15.74 3.81
C ASP A 146 3.73 -15.18 4.36
N TRP A 147 4.42 -15.96 5.21
CA TRP A 147 5.69 -15.59 5.86
C TRP A 147 5.59 -14.40 6.83
N ARG A 148 4.37 -14.01 7.20
CA ARG A 148 4.07 -12.96 8.17
C ARG A 148 3.18 -13.49 9.29
N CYS A 149 3.38 -12.96 10.48
CA CYS A 149 2.54 -13.24 11.63
C CYS A 149 1.33 -12.31 11.60
N LEU A 150 0.18 -12.86 11.24
CA LEU A 150 -1.09 -12.15 11.24
C LEU A 150 -1.94 -12.57 12.44
N PRO A 151 -2.81 -11.70 12.98
CA PRO A 151 -3.73 -12.07 14.04
C PRO A 151 -4.55 -13.31 13.66
N ALA A 152 -4.56 -14.31 14.54
CA ALA A 152 -5.42 -15.46 14.39
C ALA A 152 -6.88 -15.03 14.56
N CYS A 153 -7.78 -15.67 13.83
CA CYS A 153 -9.20 -15.38 13.92
C CYS A 153 -10.04 -16.64 13.72
N ASP A 154 -11.24 -16.60 14.27
CA ASP A 154 -12.27 -17.61 14.06
C ASP A 154 -13.35 -17.00 13.16
N PRO A 155 -13.63 -17.57 11.96
CA PRO A 155 -14.65 -17.04 11.06
C PRO A 155 -16.06 -17.06 11.66
N GLU A 156 -16.34 -17.93 12.63
CA GLU A 156 -17.65 -18.03 13.30
C GLU A 156 -17.70 -17.22 14.61
N GLY A 157 -16.58 -16.64 15.03
CA GLY A 157 -16.46 -15.85 16.25
C GLY A 157 -16.99 -14.41 16.10
N PRO A 158 -17.61 -13.82 17.14
CA PRO A 158 -17.99 -12.43 17.12
C PRO A 158 -16.75 -11.52 17.07
N ASN A 159 -16.77 -10.47 16.23
CA ASN A 159 -15.68 -9.49 16.08
C ASN A 159 -14.30 -10.14 15.82
N ALA A 160 -14.26 -11.14 14.92
CA ALA A 160 -13.06 -11.92 14.65
C ALA A 160 -11.82 -11.10 14.24
N CYS A 161 -12.02 -9.91 13.63
CA CYS A 161 -10.97 -9.00 13.22
C CYS A 161 -11.38 -7.53 13.44
N GLY A 162 -10.39 -6.65 13.59
CA GLY A 162 -10.62 -5.20 13.73
C GLY A 162 -11.13 -4.53 12.46
N GLU A 163 -11.53 -3.26 12.56
CA GLU A 163 -12.05 -2.47 11.42
C GLU A 163 -11.08 -2.47 10.23
N GLY A 164 -11.60 -2.78 9.04
CA GLY A 164 -10.83 -2.90 7.80
C GLY A 164 -10.12 -4.23 7.64
N TYR A 165 -10.36 -5.22 8.50
CA TYR A 165 -9.82 -6.56 8.37
C TYR A 165 -10.94 -7.60 8.31
N ARG A 166 -10.74 -8.66 7.52
CA ARG A 166 -11.65 -9.81 7.44
C ARG A 166 -10.91 -11.08 7.78
N CYS A 167 -11.57 -11.93 8.57
CA CYS A 167 -11.10 -13.27 8.83
C CYS A 167 -11.24 -14.10 7.55
N ARG A 168 -10.13 -14.56 6.99
CA ARG A 168 -10.15 -15.42 5.80
C ARG A 168 -9.04 -16.46 5.84
N GLN A 169 -9.32 -17.58 5.17
CA GLN A 169 -8.35 -18.63 4.92
C GLN A 169 -7.94 -18.58 3.44
N ARG A 170 -6.65 -18.30 3.17
CA ARG A 170 -6.16 -18.20 1.78
C ARG A 170 -6.13 -19.52 1.02
N SER A 171 -6.00 -20.63 1.73
CA SER A 171 -6.07 -21.98 1.16
C SER A 171 -6.42 -22.99 2.25
N PRO A 172 -7.01 -24.15 1.93
CA PRO A 172 -7.43 -25.14 2.93
C PRO A 172 -6.31 -25.64 3.87
N ARG A 173 -5.04 -25.49 3.47
CA ARG A 173 -3.86 -25.90 4.26
C ARG A 173 -3.29 -24.79 5.16
N ARG A 174 -3.84 -23.58 5.11
CA ARG A 174 -3.36 -22.42 5.89
C ARG A 174 -4.32 -22.13 7.05
N PRO A 175 -3.84 -21.60 8.18
CA PRO A 175 -4.74 -21.17 9.25
C PRO A 175 -5.59 -19.97 8.82
N PHE A 176 -6.73 -19.77 9.49
CA PHE A 176 -7.50 -18.52 9.38
C PHE A 176 -6.72 -17.38 10.03
N ALA A 177 -6.68 -16.23 9.35
CA ALA A 177 -6.04 -15.04 9.85
C ALA A 177 -6.80 -13.78 9.45
N CYS A 178 -6.60 -12.71 10.21
CA CYS A 178 -7.07 -11.39 9.86
C CYS A 178 -6.22 -10.82 8.73
N HIS A 179 -6.87 -10.61 7.59
CA HIS A 179 -6.24 -9.97 6.45
C HIS A 179 -6.90 -8.62 6.19
N PRO A 180 -6.18 -7.66 5.58
CA PRO A 180 -6.78 -6.47 5.01
C PRO A 180 -8.04 -6.81 4.20
N ASP A 181 -9.12 -6.09 4.52
CA ASP A 181 -10.40 -6.15 3.85
C ASP A 181 -10.78 -4.75 3.41
N PRO A 182 -10.61 -4.45 2.13
CA PRO A 182 -10.79 -3.10 1.67
C PRO A 182 -12.27 -2.71 1.49
N GLY A 183 -13.20 -3.67 1.65
CA GLY A 183 -14.64 -3.50 1.47
C GLY A 183 -15.11 -4.06 0.14
#